data_AF-A0A1G6Q1Z7-F1
#
_entry.id   AF-A0A1G6Q1Z7-F1
#
_cell.length_a   1.000
_cell.length_b   1.000
_cell.length_c   1.000
_cell.angle_alpha   90.00
_cell.angle_beta   90.00
_cell.angle_gamma   90.00
#
_symmetry.space_group_name_H-M   'P 1'
#
loop_
_entity.id
_entity.type
_entity.pdbx_description
1 polymer ?
#
loop_
_entity_poly.entity_id
_entity_poly.type
_entity_poly.pdbx_seq_one_letter_code
_entity_poly.pdbx_strand_id
1 'polypeptide(L)'
;MTTIAGTLECVDVAYARTARYRRRGQAAHHRAPRYGVRFRFEGQPPREAEVVPHASPLIVWRIRGSKPGDVVEILLGPDGRSIVEWTNQTQEKLWETLCASGC
;
A
#
# COMPACT_ATOMS: atom_id res chain seq x y z
N MET A 1 4.21 -8.10 -14.46
CA MET A 1 3.58 -7.12 -13.55
C MET A 1 2.11 -7.10 -13.86
N THR A 2 1.27 -6.85 -12.86
CA THR A 2 -0.18 -6.88 -13.03
C THR A 2 -0.77 -5.65 -12.36
N THR A 3 -1.55 -4.86 -13.10
CA THR A 3 -2.29 -3.74 -12.54
C THR A 3 -3.70 -4.19 -12.20
N ILE A 4 -4.16 -3.85 -11.00
CA ILE A 4 -5.55 -4.06 -10.58
C ILE A 4 -6.11 -2.72 -10.08
N ALA A 5 -7.38 -2.47 -10.35
CA ALA A 5 -8.06 -1.27 -9.88
C ALA A 5 -9.47 -1.59 -9.40
N GLY A 6 -9.99 -0.77 -8.50
CA GLY A 6 -11.35 -0.89 -8.01
C GLY A 6 -11.68 0.11 -6.90
N THR A 7 -12.97 0.18 -6.55
CA THR A 7 -13.43 0.91 -5.38
C THR A 7 -13.03 0.15 -4.13
N LEU A 8 -12.29 0.80 -3.25
CA LEU A 8 -11.81 0.23 -2.00
C LEU A 8 -12.98 0.08 -1.03
N GLU A 9 -13.19 -1.13 -0.52
CA GLU A 9 -14.17 -1.38 0.54
C GLU A 9 -13.50 -1.32 1.91
N CYS A 10 -12.28 -1.87 2.03
CA CYS A 10 -11.46 -1.75 3.23
C CYS A 10 -9.97 -1.92 2.90
N VAL A 11 -9.12 -1.33 3.74
CA VAL A 11 -7.66 -1.54 3.73
C VAL A 11 -7.13 -1.54 5.16
N ASP A 12 -6.17 -2.43 5.42
CA ASP A 12 -5.39 -2.46 6.65
C ASP A 12 -3.90 -2.66 6.34
N VAL A 13 -3.04 -2.03 7.13
CA VAL A 13 -1.58 -2.05 6.96
C VAL A 13 -0.92 -2.48 8.25
N ALA A 14 -0.41 -3.70 8.26
CA ALA A 14 0.30 -4.27 9.39
C ALA A 14 1.83 -4.20 9.17
N TYR A 15 2.55 -3.75 10.20
CA TYR A 15 4.00 -3.88 10.22
C TYR A 15 4.38 -5.33 10.53
N ALA A 16 5.05 -6.01 9.60
CA ALA A 16 5.51 -7.37 9.80
C ALA A 16 6.73 -7.37 10.72
N ARG A 17 6.50 -7.44 12.05
CA ARG A 17 7.57 -7.72 13.02
C ARG A 17 8.08 -9.14 12.77
N THR A 18 9.25 -9.28 12.15
CA THR A 18 9.92 -10.57 12.12
C THR A 18 10.23 -11.00 13.56
N ALA A 19 9.82 -12.20 13.96
CA ALA A 19 9.94 -12.75 15.32
C ALA A 19 11.38 -12.78 15.90
N ARG A 20 12.39 -12.43 15.09
CA ARG A 20 13.81 -12.42 15.43
C ARG A 20 14.21 -11.34 16.45
N TYR A 21 13.36 -10.35 16.70
CA TYR A 21 13.63 -9.28 17.69
C TYR A 21 13.55 -9.72 19.17
N ARG A 22 13.13 -10.96 19.48
CA ARG A 22 13.17 -11.48 20.86
C ARG A 22 14.55 -11.99 21.30
N ARG A 23 15.50 -12.22 20.39
CA ARG A 23 16.83 -12.76 20.76
C ARG A 23 17.91 -11.69 20.62
N ARG A 24 18.45 -11.31 21.79
CA ARG A 24 19.69 -10.56 22.04
C ARG A 24 20.64 -10.45 20.83
N GLY A 25 21.02 -9.21 20.52
CA GLY A 25 22.39 -8.87 20.13
C GLY A 25 22.88 -9.31 18.75
N GLN A 26 22.11 -9.12 17.67
CA GLN A 26 22.68 -9.13 16.31
C GLN A 26 22.32 -7.86 15.54
N ALA A 27 23.38 -7.23 15.00
CA ALA A 27 23.47 -6.00 14.22
C ALA A 27 22.16 -5.48 13.59
N ALA A 28 21.75 -4.29 14.05
CA ALA A 28 20.51 -3.60 13.69
C ALA A 28 20.55 -2.84 12.35
N HIS A 29 21.39 -3.24 11.39
CA HIS A 29 21.48 -2.55 10.10
C HIS A 29 21.15 -3.52 8.96
N HIS A 30 20.37 -3.04 7.97
CA HIS A 30 20.17 -3.61 6.63
C HIS A 30 18.97 -4.53 6.31
N ARG A 31 17.90 -4.60 7.12
CA ARG A 31 16.63 -5.17 6.61
C ARG A 31 15.52 -4.13 6.58
N ALA A 32 15.12 -3.77 5.37
CA ALA A 32 14.03 -2.83 5.12
C ALA A 32 12.75 -3.29 5.84
N PRO A 33 12.00 -2.36 6.46
CA PRO A 33 10.73 -2.66 7.09
C PRO A 33 9.77 -3.30 6.08
N ARG A 34 9.13 -4.40 6.46
CA ARG A 34 8.13 -5.09 5.64
C ARG A 34 6.73 -4.74 6.14
N TYR A 35 5.87 -4.32 5.22
CA TYR A 35 4.48 -3.97 5.51
C TYR A 35 3.56 -4.93 4.77
N GLY A 36 2.77 -5.69 5.53
CA GLY A 36 1.66 -6.46 4.99
C GLY A 36 0.45 -5.55 4.81
N VAL A 37 -0.23 -5.70 3.70
CA VAL A 37 -1.40 -4.92 3.31
C VAL A 37 -2.52 -5.89 3.02
N ARG A 38 -3.63 -5.76 3.74
CA ARG A 38 -4.85 -6.49 3.48
C ARG A 38 -5.89 -5.52 2.95
N PHE A 39 -6.43 -5.77 1.77
CA PHE A 39 -7.41 -4.90 1.15
C PHE A 39 -8.53 -5.70 0.51
N ARG A 40 -9.66 -5.02 0.27
CA ARG A 40 -10.80 -5.57 -0.46
C ARG A 40 -11.34 -4.50 -1.40
N PHE A 41 -11.60 -4.89 -2.65
CA PHE A 41 -12.41 -4.10 -3.56
C PHE A 41 -13.87 -4.54 -3.50
N GLU A 42 -14.78 -3.62 -3.80
CA GLU A 42 -16.21 -3.93 -3.86
C GLU A 42 -16.49 -5.15 -4.75
N GLY A 43 -17.28 -6.09 -4.22
CA GLY A 43 -17.63 -7.32 -4.93
C GLY A 43 -16.49 -8.33 -5.10
N GLN A 44 -15.30 -8.08 -4.53
CA GLN A 44 -14.14 -8.96 -4.62
C GLN A 44 -13.78 -9.58 -3.26
N PRO A 45 -13.15 -10.77 -3.25
CA PRO A 45 -12.67 -11.36 -2.00
C PRO A 45 -11.45 -10.62 -1.43
N PRO A 46 -11.22 -10.79 -0.10
CA PRO A 46 -9.95 -10.68 0.59
C PRO A 46 -8.68 -10.71 -0.24
N ARG A 47 -7.86 -9.66 -0.31
CA ARG A 47 -6.49 -9.80 -0.83
C ARG A 47 -5.45 -9.39 0.19
N GLU A 48 -4.37 -10.15 0.24
CA GLU A 48 -3.20 -9.88 1.08
C GLU A 48 -1.97 -9.75 0.17
N ALA A 49 -1.20 -8.70 0.42
CA ALA A 49 -0.02 -8.36 -0.37
C ALA A 49 1.03 -7.68 0.54
N GLU A 50 2.27 -7.57 0.07
CA GLU A 50 3.38 -6.96 0.82
C GLU A 50 3.98 -5.78 0.04
N VAL A 51 4.26 -4.68 0.74
CA VAL A 51 5.01 -3.56 0.14
C VAL A 51 6.45 -4.00 -0.11
N VAL A 52 6.93 -3.82 -1.34
CA VAL A 52 8.32 -4.20 -1.68
C VAL A 52 9.34 -3.36 -0.89
N PRO A 53 10.49 -3.95 -0.48
CA PRO A 53 11.54 -3.25 0.27
C PRO A 53 12.06 -1.94 -0.33
N HIS A 54 11.95 -1.80 -1.66
CA HIS A 54 12.45 -0.66 -2.43
C HIS A 54 11.33 0.23 -2.97
N ALA A 55 10.10 0.06 -2.49
CA ALA A 55 9.00 0.93 -2.86
C ALA A 55 9.27 2.35 -2.38
N SER A 56 8.61 3.32 -3.02
CA SER A 56 8.64 4.72 -2.57
C SER A 56 8.35 4.79 -1.06
N PRO A 57 9.11 5.57 -0.26
CA PRO A 57 8.84 5.75 1.17
C PRO A 57 7.41 6.21 1.47
N LEU A 58 6.78 6.89 0.51
CA LEU A 58 5.42 7.43 0.62
C LEU A 58 4.33 6.39 0.37
N ILE A 59 4.66 5.21 -0.16
CA ILE A 59 3.65 4.22 -0.54
C ILE A 59 2.81 3.79 0.67
N VAL A 60 3.44 3.55 1.81
CA VAL A 60 2.75 3.16 3.06
C VAL A 60 1.84 4.28 3.54
N TRP A 61 2.26 5.54 3.38
CA TRP A 61 1.45 6.69 3.72
C TRP A 61 0.22 6.81 2.81
N ARG A 62 0.38 6.60 1.49
CA ARG A 62 -0.74 6.59 0.52
C ARG A 62 -1.74 5.47 0.81
N ILE A 63 -1.25 4.27 1.11
CA ILE A 63 -2.11 3.14 1.46
C ILE A 63 -2.93 3.48 2.72
N ARG A 64 -2.27 3.98 3.77
CA ARG A 64 -2.94 4.40 5.03
C ARG A 64 -3.89 5.58 4.85
N GLY A 65 -3.62 6.46 3.89
CA GLY A 65 -4.46 7.61 3.56
C GLY A 65 -5.71 7.24 2.76
N SER A 66 -5.77 6.02 2.20
CA SER A 66 -6.90 5.54 1.41
C SER A 66 -8.06 5.11 2.32
N LYS A 67 -9.28 5.41 1.89
CA LYS A 67 -10.52 5.21 2.64
C LYS A 67 -11.51 4.34 1.86
N PRO A 68 -12.46 3.69 2.55
CA PRO A 68 -13.61 3.08 1.88
C PRO A 68 -14.30 4.06 0.94
N GLY A 69 -14.59 3.62 -0.29
CA GLY A 69 -15.15 4.44 -1.37
C GLY A 69 -14.10 5.06 -2.31
N ASP A 70 -12.82 5.05 -1.96
CA ASP A 70 -11.77 5.56 -2.85
C ASP A 70 -11.54 4.62 -4.04
N VAL A 71 -11.34 5.18 -5.23
CA VAL A 71 -10.90 4.43 -6.40
C VAL A 71 -9.38 4.31 -6.34
N VAL A 72 -8.90 3.08 -6.22
CA VAL A 72 -7.47 2.79 -6.06
C VAL A 72 -7.00 1.92 -7.21
N GLU A 73 -5.81 2.25 -7.72
CA GLU A 73 -5.04 1.42 -8.64
C GLU A 73 -3.78 0.89 -7.94
N ILE A 74 -3.49 -0.39 -8.13
CA ILE A 74 -2.37 -1.09 -7.50
C ILE A 74 -1.55 -1.79 -8.58
N LEU A 75 -0.26 -1.46 -8.65
CA LEU A 75 0.70 -2.19 -9.46
C LEU A 75 1.32 -3.31 -8.62
N LEU A 76 1.04 -4.54 -9.02
CA LEU A 76 1.62 -5.73 -8.41
C LEU A 76 2.83 -6.23 -9.21
N GLY A 77 3.82 -6.71 -8.47
CA GLY A 77 4.99 -7.39 -8.99
C GLY A 77 4.66 -8.70 -9.70
N PRO A 78 5.66 -9.37 -10.30
CA PRO A 78 5.45 -10.61 -11.04
C PRO A 78 4.87 -11.76 -10.22
N ASP A 79 5.03 -11.74 -8.90
CA ASP A 79 4.50 -12.71 -7.95
C ASP A 79 3.01 -12.50 -7.63
N GLY A 80 2.40 -11.40 -8.10
CA GLY A 80 1.02 -11.03 -7.80
C GLY A 80 0.77 -10.70 -6.32
N ARG A 81 1.82 -10.57 -5.50
CA ARG A 81 1.73 -10.34 -4.05
C ARG A 81 2.58 -9.17 -3.59
N SER A 82 3.54 -8.74 -4.39
CA SER A 82 4.38 -7.59 -4.10
C SER A 82 3.71 -6.31 -4.60
N ILE A 83 3.35 -5.39 -3.71
CA ILE A 83 2.89 -4.05 -4.07
C ILE A 83 4.11 -3.22 -4.45
N VAL A 84 4.16 -2.82 -5.71
CA VAL A 84 5.19 -1.94 -6.28
C VAL A 84 4.74 -0.49 -6.21
N GLU A 85 3.47 -0.24 -6.54
CA GLU A 85 2.87 1.09 -6.52
C GLU A 85 1.41 1.03 -6.04
N TRP A 86 0.98 2.11 -5.38
CA TRP A 86 -0.38 2.32 -4.91
C TRP A 86 -0.79 3.75 -5.21
N THR A 87 -1.85 3.88 -6.00
CA THR A 87 -2.34 5.16 -6.51
C THR A 87 -3.80 5.33 -6.10
N ASN A 88 -4.08 6.39 -5.33
CA ASN A 88 -5.44 6.73 -4.95
C ASN A 88 -5.96 7.79 -5.92
N GLN A 89 -6.68 7.35 -6.94
CA GLN A 89 -7.17 8.21 -8.01
C GLN A 89 -8.19 9.22 -7.50
N THR A 90 -8.96 8.88 -6.47
CA THR A 90 -9.91 9.82 -5.84
C THR A 90 -9.15 10.99 -5.22
N GLN A 91 -8.09 10.74 -4.46
CA GLN A 91 -7.27 11.82 -3.87
C GLN A 91 -6.53 12.64 -4.91
N GLU A 92 -5.97 12.01 -5.95
CA GLU A 92 -5.28 12.74 -7.02
C GLU A 92 -6.21 13.71 -7.73
N LYS A 93 -7.42 13.27 -8.11
CA LYS A 93 -8.44 14.14 -8.72
C LYS A 93 -8.88 15.28 -7.80
N LEU A 94 -9.02 15.01 -6.50
CA LEU A 94 -9.32 16.06 -5.52
C LEU A 94 -8.19 17.10 -5.46
N TRP A 95 -6.94 16.66 -5.45
CA TRP A 95 -5.79 17.56 -5.44
C TRP A 95 -5.70 18.40 -6.72
N GLU A 96 -5.88 17.78 -7.89
CA GLU A 96 -5.95 18.48 -9.18
C GLU A 96 -7.05 19.52 -9.20
N THR A 97 -8.24 19.19 -8.67
CA THR A 97 -9.37 20.12 -8.59
C THR A 97 -9.05 21.30 -7.68
N LEU A 98 -8.48 21.04 -6.49
CA LEU A 98 -8.11 22.08 -5.54
C LEU A 98 -7.04 23.03 -6.11
N CYS A 99 -6.00 22.48 -6.75
CA CYS A 99 -4.96 23.28 -7.40
C CYS A 99 -5.49 24.05 -8.62
N ALA A 100 -6.42 23.48 -9.39
CA ALA A 100 -7.06 24.16 -10.51
C ALA A 100 -7.98 25.31 -10.05
N SER A 101 -8.55 25.22 -8.85
CA SER A 101 -9.39 26.27 -8.25
C SER A 101 -8.62 27.41 -7.56
N GLY A 102 -7.28 27.41 -7.58
CA GLY A 102 -6.45 28.56 -7.21
C GLY A 102 -5.66 28.38 -5.91
N CYS A 103 -4.33 28.34 -6.06
CA CYS A 103 -3.38 28.90 -5.10
C CYS A 103 -3.16 30.38 -5.40
#